data_AF-A0A3E1EUE7-F1
#
_entry.id   AF-A0A3E1EUE7-F1
#
_cell.length_a   1.000
_cell.length_b   1.000
_cell.length_c   1.000
_cell.angle_alpha   90.00
_cell.angle_beta   90.00
_cell.angle_gamma   90.00
#
_symmetry.space_group_name_H-M   'P 1'
#
loop_
_entity.id
_entity.type
_entity.pdbx_description
1 polymer ?
#
loop_
_entity_poly.entity_id
_entity_poly.type
_entity_poly.pdbx_seq_one_letter_code
_entity_poly.pdbx_strand_id
1 'polypeptide(L)'
;MQDLFNKIISYHDLINGDLTPNKLRPTAIANFLKSEQLTCKDMIVGHYRGHKVVSQIKVSSANPIAHKFYTNKNSIQHQVYFNSKYQGILESINNTAFKSMTILEKIVYETPISMPTVTDWNEIENDRLRYCYFNQLLENLKTEHIYEIRQITLIDDEETCKKKISKLHRLLNSFLIELTDRYKIKQADLTLQLKHEYTNRDCAILIYISIVEILDHTYKSFKRYLDLSLNIPFSSKLINNTNFITKTRLIERKLNALTVDEELKDILNAELKNILKFQNTKRISYNDYQYYTVVFKSLKRFFLKRKIKELDQEKIVTYLISINFKNKSFFDYLIESIISASNDFEELEERNNFLQVKTKEFEQLKVLTSGDQENCSLINKLLNWLALEIKHIESDIISKQNQLNEFNTDSIKLISTLNINEIALLFRLLNELDIFEPEKRVRVAAWIKQSITNKDNRIYSQSSLRNNMYNPSTASIDRIKKFAIELKRTIDRLDE
;
A
#
# COMPACT_ATOMS: atom_id res chain seq x y z
N MET A 1 23.35 -24.03 -22.58
CA MET A 1 22.25 -23.16 -22.08
C MET A 1 20.97 -23.19 -22.93
N GLN A 2 20.99 -23.67 -24.18
CA GLN A 2 19.79 -23.91 -25.00
C GLN A 2 19.05 -25.22 -24.66
N ASP A 3 19.71 -26.21 -24.05
CA ASP A 3 19.11 -27.55 -23.83
C ASP A 3 18.09 -27.67 -22.69
N LEU A 4 18.23 -26.91 -21.59
CA LEU A 4 17.33 -27.06 -20.45
C LEU A 4 15.91 -26.60 -20.79
N PHE A 5 15.79 -25.49 -21.51
CA PHE A 5 14.49 -24.93 -21.90
C PHE A 5 13.86 -25.66 -23.10
N ASN A 6 14.64 -26.25 -24.00
CA ASN A 6 14.10 -27.04 -25.12
C ASN A 6 13.55 -28.40 -24.68
N LYS A 7 14.05 -29.00 -23.58
CA LYS A 7 13.49 -30.23 -23.01
C LYS A 7 12.20 -30.01 -22.23
N ILE A 8 11.98 -28.80 -21.70
CA ILE A 8 10.94 -28.54 -20.68
C ILE A 8 9.76 -27.72 -21.23
N ILE A 9 9.89 -27.00 -22.36
CA ILE A 9 8.77 -26.18 -22.88
C ILE A 9 7.88 -26.99 -23.84
N SER A 10 7.08 -27.90 -23.27
CA SER A 10 6.01 -28.63 -23.97
C SER A 10 4.74 -27.78 -24.18
N TYR A 11 4.56 -26.70 -23.41
CA TYR A 11 3.37 -25.85 -23.53
C TYR A 11 3.24 -25.18 -24.91
N HIS A 12 4.35 -24.83 -25.54
CA HIS A 12 4.31 -24.34 -26.93
C HIS A 12 3.76 -25.40 -27.88
N ASP A 13 4.15 -26.67 -27.70
CA ASP A 13 3.65 -27.76 -28.55
C ASP A 13 2.17 -28.07 -28.32
N LEU A 14 1.69 -27.88 -27.09
CA LEU A 14 0.28 -28.03 -26.74
C LEU A 14 -0.60 -26.87 -27.26
N ILE A 15 -0.01 -25.68 -27.45
CA ILE A 15 -0.72 -24.47 -27.89
C ILE A 15 -0.62 -24.27 -29.41
N ASN A 16 0.56 -24.52 -29.99
CA ASN A 16 0.94 -24.19 -31.37
C ASN A 16 1.57 -25.34 -32.16
N GLY A 17 2.18 -26.31 -31.49
CA GLY A 17 2.91 -27.39 -32.15
C GLY A 17 2.05 -28.61 -32.50
N ASP A 18 2.67 -29.77 -32.45
CA ASP A 18 2.09 -31.03 -32.93
C ASP A 18 1.20 -31.74 -31.90
N LEU A 19 1.30 -31.32 -30.65
CA LEU A 19 0.47 -31.80 -29.55
C LEU A 19 -0.79 -30.96 -29.35
N THR A 20 -1.14 -30.12 -30.33
CA THR A 20 -2.38 -29.33 -30.29
C THR A 20 -3.62 -30.23 -30.33
N PRO A 21 -4.71 -29.86 -29.61
CA PRO A 21 -5.88 -30.74 -29.43
C PRO A 21 -6.50 -31.30 -30.73
N ASN A 22 -6.40 -30.54 -31.81
CA ASN A 22 -6.94 -30.88 -33.13
C ASN A 22 -6.04 -31.79 -33.98
N LYS A 23 -4.75 -31.95 -33.64
CA LYS A 23 -3.79 -32.74 -34.45
C LYS A 23 -3.61 -34.18 -33.96
N LEU A 24 -4.09 -34.51 -32.77
CA LEU A 24 -3.87 -35.82 -32.15
C LEU A 24 -4.84 -36.91 -32.65
N ARG A 25 -4.29 -38.08 -32.97
CA ARG A 25 -5.06 -39.27 -33.36
C ARG A 25 -5.62 -40.00 -32.12
N PRO A 26 -6.91 -40.38 -32.10
CA PRO A 26 -7.52 -41.06 -30.95
C PRO A 26 -6.81 -42.34 -30.50
N THR A 27 -6.30 -43.13 -31.46
CA THR A 27 -5.58 -44.38 -31.17
C THR A 27 -4.26 -44.14 -30.44
N ALA A 28 -3.52 -43.09 -30.82
CA ALA A 28 -2.29 -42.71 -30.13
C ALA A 28 -2.59 -42.24 -28.70
N ILE A 29 -3.69 -41.51 -28.51
CA ILE A 29 -4.14 -41.05 -27.20
C ILE A 29 -4.52 -42.23 -26.29
N ALA A 30 -5.32 -43.17 -26.78
CA ALA A 30 -5.73 -44.34 -26.01
C ALA A 30 -4.52 -45.18 -25.59
N ASN A 31 -3.54 -45.36 -26.49
CA ASN A 31 -2.31 -46.08 -26.20
C ASN A 31 -1.48 -45.39 -25.11
N PHE A 32 -1.38 -44.06 -25.13
CA PHE A 32 -0.72 -43.29 -24.07
C PHE A 32 -1.41 -43.49 -22.71
N LEU A 33 -2.74 -43.37 -22.65
CA LEU A 33 -3.47 -43.54 -21.40
C LEU A 33 -3.34 -44.98 -20.85
N LYS A 34 -3.22 -45.97 -21.73
CA LYS A 34 -2.90 -47.35 -21.36
C LYS A 34 -1.46 -47.50 -20.85
N SER A 35 -0.48 -46.86 -21.48
CA SER A 35 0.93 -46.97 -21.08
C SER A 35 1.22 -46.33 -19.71
N GLU A 36 0.47 -45.29 -19.34
CA GLU A 36 0.50 -44.67 -18.01
C GLU A 36 -0.13 -45.57 -16.91
N GLN A 37 -0.49 -46.82 -17.23
CA GLN A 37 -1.11 -47.80 -16.33
C GLN A 37 -2.45 -47.30 -15.72
N LEU A 38 -3.11 -46.34 -16.37
CA LEU A 38 -4.39 -45.82 -15.91
C LEU A 38 -5.51 -46.79 -16.27
N THR A 39 -6.10 -47.40 -15.24
CA THR A 39 -7.34 -48.17 -15.42
C THR A 39 -8.45 -47.24 -15.91
N CYS A 40 -8.99 -47.51 -17.10
CA CYS A 40 -10.19 -46.87 -17.58
C CYS A 40 -11.36 -47.34 -16.70
N LYS A 41 -11.82 -46.44 -15.82
CA LYS A 41 -13.10 -46.61 -15.13
C LYS A 41 -13.97 -45.52 -15.69
N ASP A 42 -15.10 -45.85 -16.29
CA ASP A 42 -16.07 -44.85 -16.71
C ASP A 42 -17.24 -44.87 -15.72
N MET A 43 -17.85 -43.71 -15.50
CA MET A 43 -18.97 -43.55 -14.59
C MET A 43 -20.09 -42.82 -15.28
N ILE A 44 -21.29 -43.37 -15.19
CA ILE A 44 -22.50 -42.68 -15.62
C ILE A 44 -22.98 -41.81 -14.45
N VAL A 45 -22.99 -40.49 -14.62
CA VAL A 45 -23.56 -39.52 -13.68
C VAL A 45 -24.96 -39.11 -14.16
N GLY A 46 -25.99 -39.52 -13.42
CA GLY A 46 -27.37 -39.11 -13.66
C GLY A 46 -27.79 -37.94 -12.78
N HIS A 47 -28.45 -36.93 -13.36
CA HIS A 47 -29.15 -35.89 -12.63
C HIS A 47 -30.64 -36.21 -12.59
N TYR A 48 -31.24 -36.13 -11.41
CA TYR A 48 -32.64 -36.52 -11.19
C TYR A 48 -33.49 -35.34 -10.73
N ARG A 49 -34.72 -35.25 -11.25
CA ARG A 49 -35.76 -34.33 -10.77
C ARG A 49 -37.01 -35.12 -10.43
N GLY A 50 -37.30 -35.24 -9.13
CA GLY A 50 -38.30 -36.19 -8.64
C GLY A 50 -37.86 -37.64 -8.90
N HIS A 51 -38.59 -38.34 -9.77
CA HIS A 51 -38.36 -39.77 -10.05
C HIS A 51 -37.71 -40.05 -11.41
N LYS A 52 -37.47 -39.02 -12.24
CA LYS A 52 -36.98 -39.16 -13.61
C LYS A 52 -35.56 -38.64 -13.77
N VAL A 53 -34.76 -39.35 -14.57
CA VAL A 53 -33.47 -38.87 -15.07
C VAL A 53 -33.72 -37.67 -15.98
N VAL A 54 -33.14 -36.52 -15.66
CA VAL A 54 -33.19 -35.30 -16.46
C VAL A 54 -32.01 -35.25 -17.43
N SER A 55 -30.83 -35.71 -17.00
CA SER A 55 -29.64 -35.79 -17.85
C SER A 55 -28.70 -36.88 -17.38
N GLN A 56 -27.91 -37.40 -18.32
CA GLN A 56 -26.90 -38.42 -18.09
C GLN A 56 -25.59 -37.99 -18.73
N ILE A 57 -24.52 -37.91 -17.94
CA ILE A 57 -23.18 -37.55 -18.42
C ILE A 57 -22.23 -38.67 -18.03
N LYS A 58 -21.36 -39.10 -18.95
CA LYS A 58 -20.34 -40.10 -18.65
C LYS A 58 -19.03 -39.42 -18.26
N VAL A 59 -18.36 -39.92 -17.23
CA VAL A 59 -17.15 -39.36 -16.65
C VAL A 59 -16.10 -40.45 -16.51
N SER A 60 -14.96 -40.29 -17.19
CA SER A 60 -13.86 -41.23 -17.12
C SER A 60 -12.93 -40.92 -15.95
N SER A 61 -12.20 -41.93 -15.46
CA SER A 61 -11.30 -41.85 -14.31
C SER A 61 -10.21 -40.78 -14.42
N ALA A 62 -9.74 -40.50 -15.64
CA ALA A 62 -8.73 -39.48 -15.92
C ALA A 62 -9.31 -38.06 -16.11
N ASN A 63 -10.63 -37.87 -15.93
CA ASN A 63 -11.24 -36.55 -15.98
C ASN A 63 -10.81 -35.70 -14.75
N PRO A 64 -10.49 -34.41 -14.89
CA PRO A 64 -10.05 -33.55 -13.78
C PRO A 64 -11.01 -33.51 -12.58
N ILE A 65 -12.31 -33.67 -12.80
CA ILE A 65 -13.33 -33.68 -11.74
C ILE A 65 -13.83 -35.08 -11.37
N ALA A 66 -13.18 -36.13 -11.89
CA ALA A 66 -13.49 -37.52 -11.58
C ALA A 66 -13.52 -37.77 -10.07
N HIS A 67 -12.52 -37.26 -9.33
CA HIS A 67 -12.39 -37.45 -7.88
C HIS A 67 -13.63 -37.06 -7.04
N LYS A 68 -14.53 -36.21 -7.57
CA LYS A 68 -15.80 -35.85 -6.92
C LYS A 68 -16.83 -36.99 -6.96
N PHE A 69 -16.69 -37.90 -7.91
CA PHE A 69 -17.64 -38.97 -8.23
C PHE A 69 -17.09 -40.36 -7.90
N TYR A 70 -15.77 -40.54 -7.99
CA TYR A 70 -15.09 -41.74 -7.49
C TYR A 70 -14.83 -41.56 -6.00
N THR A 71 -15.77 -41.99 -5.15
CA THR A 71 -15.61 -41.97 -3.69
C THR A 71 -14.29 -42.63 -3.29
N ASN A 72 -13.47 -41.91 -2.51
CA ASN A 72 -12.36 -42.52 -1.79
C ASN A 72 -12.92 -43.60 -0.87
N LYS A 73 -12.36 -44.82 -0.94
CA LYS A 73 -12.83 -46.06 -0.28
C LYS A 73 -12.98 -45.99 1.26
N ASN A 74 -12.75 -44.84 1.90
CA ASN A 74 -12.69 -44.70 3.36
C ASN A 74 -13.88 -43.93 3.98
N SER A 75 -14.86 -43.44 3.20
CA SER A 75 -16.09 -42.87 3.78
C SER A 75 -17.20 -43.92 3.85
N ILE A 76 -17.00 -44.93 4.70
CA ILE A 76 -17.99 -45.99 4.98
C ILE A 76 -19.37 -45.37 5.29
N GLN A 77 -19.42 -44.18 5.90
CA GLN A 77 -20.67 -43.50 6.21
C GLN A 77 -21.48 -43.03 4.99
N HIS A 78 -20.84 -42.59 3.89
CA HIS A 78 -21.57 -42.21 2.68
C HIS A 78 -22.00 -43.42 1.87
N GLN A 79 -21.16 -44.46 1.77
CA GLN A 79 -21.55 -45.72 1.14
C GLN A 79 -22.64 -46.43 1.93
N VAL A 80 -22.59 -46.45 3.26
CA VAL A 80 -23.62 -47.09 4.10
C VAL A 80 -24.93 -46.30 4.08
N TYR A 81 -24.89 -44.96 4.11
CA TYR A 81 -26.11 -44.13 4.00
C TYR A 81 -26.73 -44.20 2.59
N PHE A 82 -25.91 -44.25 1.54
CA PHE A 82 -26.39 -44.39 0.16
C PHE A 82 -26.93 -45.81 -0.09
N ASN A 83 -26.21 -46.85 0.36
CA ASN A 83 -26.63 -48.24 0.21
C ASN A 83 -27.87 -48.56 1.05
N SER A 84 -28.05 -47.96 2.23
CA SER A 84 -29.23 -48.21 3.07
C SER A 84 -30.48 -47.43 2.63
N LYS A 85 -30.31 -46.22 2.10
CA LYS A 85 -31.44 -45.37 1.66
C LYS A 85 -31.85 -45.63 0.21
N TYR A 86 -30.93 -46.11 -0.63
CA TYR A 86 -31.15 -46.27 -2.07
C TYR A 86 -30.87 -47.69 -2.58
N GLN A 87 -31.01 -48.70 -1.70
CA GLN A 87 -30.80 -50.11 -2.05
C GLN A 87 -31.68 -50.57 -3.24
N GLY A 88 -32.93 -50.09 -3.32
CA GLY A 88 -33.80 -50.33 -4.48
C GLY A 88 -33.36 -49.65 -5.78
N ILE A 89 -32.55 -48.57 -5.70
CA ILE A 89 -31.89 -47.96 -6.87
C ILE A 89 -30.73 -48.84 -7.34
N LEU A 90 -29.94 -49.41 -6.43
CA LEU A 90 -28.85 -50.33 -6.77
C LEU A 90 -29.34 -51.63 -7.44
N GLU A 91 -30.46 -52.17 -6.99
CA GLU A 91 -31.07 -53.36 -7.61
C GLU A 91 -31.68 -53.08 -8.98
N SER A 92 -32.22 -51.88 -9.21
CA SER A 92 -32.68 -51.44 -10.53
C SER A 92 -31.52 -51.06 -11.47
N ILE A 93 -30.39 -50.55 -10.93
CA ILE A 93 -29.15 -50.22 -11.66
C ILE A 93 -28.58 -51.46 -12.34
N ASN A 94 -28.62 -52.61 -11.68
CA ASN A 94 -28.06 -53.85 -12.22
C ASN A 94 -28.96 -54.54 -13.26
N ASN A 95 -30.25 -54.19 -13.31
CA ASN A 95 -31.26 -54.95 -14.06
C ASN A 95 -31.99 -54.16 -15.16
N THR A 96 -31.77 -52.84 -15.28
CA THR A 96 -32.42 -52.01 -16.32
C THR A 96 -31.42 -51.08 -17.01
N ALA A 97 -31.62 -50.84 -18.31
CA ALA A 97 -30.86 -49.83 -19.03
C ALA A 97 -31.06 -48.47 -18.33
N PHE A 98 -29.98 -47.74 -18.02
CA PHE A 98 -30.01 -46.50 -17.22
C PHE A 98 -31.08 -45.47 -17.65
N LYS A 99 -31.43 -45.43 -18.94
CA LYS A 99 -32.50 -44.58 -19.51
C LYS A 99 -33.93 -44.92 -19.03
N SER A 100 -34.15 -46.12 -18.51
CA SER A 100 -35.46 -46.63 -18.08
C SER A 100 -35.63 -46.63 -16.55
N MET A 101 -34.66 -46.08 -15.82
CA MET A 101 -34.66 -46.07 -14.37
C MET A 101 -35.62 -45.02 -13.81
N THR A 102 -36.62 -45.48 -13.07
CA THR A 102 -37.46 -44.66 -12.18
C THR A 102 -37.01 -44.85 -10.73
N ILE A 103 -36.59 -43.77 -10.09
CA ILE A 103 -36.25 -43.81 -8.66
C ILE A 103 -37.56 -43.84 -7.86
N LEU A 104 -37.74 -44.82 -6.97
CA LEU A 104 -38.97 -44.98 -6.18
C LEU A 104 -39.14 -43.90 -5.10
N GLU A 105 -38.06 -43.28 -4.61
CA GLU A 105 -38.12 -42.19 -3.62
C GLU A 105 -38.01 -40.80 -4.24
N LYS A 106 -38.77 -39.83 -3.72
CA LYS A 106 -38.80 -38.46 -4.23
C LYS A 106 -37.52 -37.73 -3.80
N ILE A 107 -36.55 -37.63 -4.70
CA ILE A 107 -35.35 -36.82 -4.46
C ILE A 107 -35.75 -35.33 -4.49
N VAL A 108 -35.60 -34.65 -3.36
CA VAL A 108 -36.00 -33.25 -3.16
C VAL A 108 -35.03 -32.27 -3.85
N TYR A 109 -33.77 -32.67 -4.08
CA TYR A 109 -32.71 -31.85 -4.69
C TYR A 109 -31.94 -32.63 -5.76
N GLU A 110 -31.45 -31.96 -6.81
CA GLU A 110 -30.60 -32.59 -7.83
C GLU A 110 -29.37 -33.23 -7.17
N THR A 111 -29.33 -34.56 -7.15
CA THR A 111 -28.25 -35.34 -6.52
C THR A 111 -27.60 -36.21 -7.59
N PRO A 112 -26.28 -36.06 -7.84
CA PRO A 112 -25.61 -36.87 -8.85
C PRO A 112 -25.49 -38.30 -8.35
N ILE A 113 -26.04 -39.26 -9.10
CA ILE A 113 -25.84 -40.69 -8.86
C ILE A 113 -24.84 -41.20 -9.88
N SER A 114 -23.73 -41.79 -9.40
CA SER A 114 -22.67 -42.34 -10.25
C SER A 114 -22.72 -43.87 -10.30
N MET A 115 -22.62 -44.44 -11.49
CA MET A 115 -22.62 -45.89 -11.72
C MET A 115 -21.38 -46.29 -12.52
N PRO A 116 -20.52 -47.18 -12.01
CA PRO A 116 -19.32 -47.61 -12.73
C PRO A 116 -19.70 -48.47 -13.95
N THR A 117 -18.98 -48.29 -15.06
CA THR A 117 -19.06 -49.13 -16.25
C THR A 117 -17.69 -49.67 -16.62
N VAL A 118 -17.63 -50.94 -17.03
CA VAL A 118 -16.44 -51.54 -17.62
C VAL A 118 -16.32 -51.01 -19.04
N THR A 119 -15.24 -50.30 -19.35
CA THR A 119 -15.07 -49.61 -20.64
C THR A 119 -13.58 -49.52 -20.94
N ASP A 120 -13.18 -49.70 -22.19
CA ASP A 120 -11.80 -49.50 -22.63
C ASP A 120 -11.59 -48.05 -23.12
N TRP A 121 -10.37 -47.53 -23.03
CA TRP A 121 -10.00 -46.21 -23.58
C TRP A 121 -10.30 -46.08 -25.08
N ASN A 122 -10.30 -47.19 -25.81
CA ASN A 122 -10.66 -47.24 -27.23
C ASN A 122 -12.16 -47.02 -27.49
N GLU A 123 -13.01 -47.21 -26.48
CA GLU A 123 -14.48 -47.10 -26.58
C GLU A 123 -14.98 -45.72 -26.11
N ILE A 124 -14.08 -44.86 -25.64
CA ILE A 124 -14.41 -43.51 -25.17
C ILE A 124 -14.52 -42.57 -26.37
N GLU A 125 -15.58 -41.77 -26.38
CA GLU A 125 -15.78 -40.68 -27.34
C GLU A 125 -14.52 -39.80 -27.49
N ASN A 126 -14.12 -39.55 -28.73
CA ASN A 126 -12.83 -38.93 -29.07
C ASN A 126 -12.54 -37.63 -28.31
N ASP A 127 -13.54 -36.76 -28.16
CA ASP A 127 -13.34 -35.45 -27.52
C ASP A 127 -13.15 -35.57 -26.01
N ARG A 128 -13.85 -36.51 -25.37
CA ARG A 128 -13.65 -36.85 -23.97
C ARG A 128 -12.30 -37.55 -23.74
N LEU A 129 -11.92 -38.43 -24.66
CA LEU A 129 -10.63 -39.11 -24.66
C LEU A 129 -9.47 -38.09 -24.74
N ARG A 130 -9.57 -37.11 -25.66
CA ARG A 130 -8.64 -35.97 -25.76
C ARG A 130 -8.58 -35.18 -24.46
N TYR A 131 -9.72 -34.80 -23.89
CA TYR A 131 -9.77 -34.03 -22.65
C TYR A 131 -9.09 -34.76 -21.47
N CYS A 132 -9.33 -36.06 -21.34
CA CYS A 132 -8.66 -36.92 -20.34
C CYS A 132 -7.15 -37.01 -20.57
N TYR A 133 -6.72 -37.13 -21.82
CA TYR A 133 -5.30 -37.12 -22.18
C TYR A 133 -4.59 -35.84 -21.80
N PHE A 134 -5.15 -34.68 -22.15
CA PHE A 134 -4.56 -33.39 -21.77
C PHE A 134 -4.46 -33.26 -20.26
N ASN A 135 -5.50 -33.66 -19.51
CA ASN A 135 -5.44 -33.63 -18.06
C ASN A 135 -4.26 -34.45 -17.50
N GLN A 136 -4.10 -35.70 -17.97
CA GLN A 136 -3.01 -36.55 -17.50
C GLN A 136 -1.64 -36.02 -17.90
N LEU A 137 -1.48 -35.59 -19.16
CA LEU A 137 -0.22 -35.04 -19.65
C LEU A 137 0.18 -33.78 -18.86
N LEU A 138 -0.77 -32.91 -18.56
CA LEU A 138 -0.53 -31.69 -17.79
C LEU A 138 -0.16 -31.95 -16.33
N GLU A 139 -0.71 -33.00 -15.70
CA GLU A 139 -0.31 -33.42 -14.35
C GLU A 139 1.16 -33.89 -14.31
N ASN A 140 1.57 -34.69 -15.30
CA ASN A 140 2.96 -35.12 -15.45
C ASN A 140 3.89 -33.91 -15.67
N LEU A 141 3.55 -33.06 -16.65
CA LEU A 141 4.32 -31.85 -16.96
C LEU A 141 4.45 -30.90 -15.76
N LYS A 142 3.37 -30.69 -15.01
CA LYS A 142 3.39 -29.87 -13.79
C LYS A 142 4.40 -30.40 -12.78
N THR A 143 4.42 -31.72 -12.57
CA THR A 143 5.34 -32.36 -11.62
C THR A 143 6.79 -32.19 -12.05
N GLU A 144 7.09 -32.42 -13.33
CA GLU A 144 8.43 -32.21 -13.90
C GLU A 144 8.88 -30.75 -13.80
N HIS A 145 8.01 -29.80 -14.15
CA HIS A 145 8.34 -28.37 -14.05
C HIS A 145 8.63 -27.94 -12.62
N ILE A 146 7.83 -28.41 -11.64
CA ILE A 146 8.08 -28.11 -10.23
C ILE A 146 9.43 -28.68 -9.78
N TYR A 147 9.77 -29.89 -10.21
CA TYR A 147 11.06 -30.50 -9.91
C TYR A 147 12.22 -29.67 -10.49
N GLU A 148 12.13 -29.28 -11.75
CA GLU A 148 13.17 -28.50 -12.45
C GLU A 148 13.38 -27.11 -11.84
N ILE A 149 12.30 -26.42 -11.48
CA ILE A 149 12.39 -25.13 -10.77
C ILE A 149 13.13 -25.29 -9.44
N ARG A 150 12.91 -26.40 -8.72
CA ARG A 150 13.66 -26.69 -7.48
C ARG A 150 15.14 -26.96 -7.76
N GLN A 151 15.46 -27.70 -8.83
CA GLN A 151 16.85 -27.97 -9.21
C GLN A 151 17.64 -26.70 -9.54
N ILE A 152 17.03 -25.77 -10.29
CA ILE A 152 17.63 -24.47 -10.60
C ILE A 152 18.11 -23.78 -9.31
N THR A 153 17.29 -23.80 -8.26
CA THR A 153 17.64 -23.13 -7.00
C THR A 153 18.66 -23.84 -6.11
N LEU A 154 18.94 -25.12 -6.38
CA LEU A 154 19.94 -25.89 -5.63
C LEU A 154 21.32 -25.81 -6.25
N ILE A 155 21.40 -25.63 -7.57
CA ILE A 155 22.64 -25.78 -8.35
C ILE A 155 23.22 -24.43 -8.77
N ASP A 156 22.37 -23.46 -9.13
CA ASP A 156 22.81 -22.19 -9.71
C ASP A 156 23.08 -21.11 -8.65
N ASP A 157 23.95 -20.15 -8.99
CA ASP A 157 24.13 -18.93 -8.21
C ASP A 157 22.87 -18.03 -8.20
N GLU A 158 22.81 -17.05 -7.29
CA GLU A 158 21.62 -16.22 -7.09
C GLU A 158 21.22 -15.40 -8.32
N GLU A 159 22.19 -14.89 -9.09
CA GLU A 159 21.93 -14.07 -10.27
C GLU A 159 21.42 -14.94 -11.43
N THR A 160 22.02 -16.11 -11.62
CA THR A 160 21.58 -17.10 -12.61
C THR A 160 20.20 -17.63 -12.28
N CYS A 161 19.91 -17.94 -11.01
CA CYS A 161 18.58 -18.29 -10.51
C CYS A 161 17.55 -17.22 -10.89
N LYS A 162 17.85 -15.96 -10.58
CA LYS A 162 16.96 -14.81 -10.88
C LYS A 162 16.67 -14.72 -12.37
N LYS A 163 17.70 -14.80 -13.23
CA LYS A 163 17.54 -14.75 -14.69
C LYS A 163 16.68 -15.90 -15.22
N LYS A 164 16.94 -17.14 -14.80
CA LYS A 164 16.20 -18.34 -15.25
C LYS A 164 14.74 -18.31 -14.80
N ILE A 165 14.47 -18.02 -13.53
CA ILE A 165 13.11 -17.98 -12.97
C ILE A 165 12.31 -16.81 -13.55
N SER A 166 12.91 -15.63 -13.68
CA SER A 166 12.23 -14.48 -14.32
C SER A 166 11.91 -14.76 -15.79
N LYS A 167 12.81 -15.42 -16.53
CA LYS A 167 12.55 -15.82 -17.92
C LYS A 167 11.39 -16.82 -18.02
N LEU A 168 11.38 -17.85 -17.17
CA LEU A 168 10.27 -18.80 -17.08
C LEU A 168 8.95 -18.08 -16.76
N HIS A 169 8.96 -17.18 -15.78
CA HIS A 169 7.78 -16.41 -15.38
C HIS A 169 7.20 -15.60 -16.55
N ARG A 170 8.04 -14.89 -17.30
CA ARG A 170 7.63 -14.11 -18.48
C ARG A 170 7.08 -15.00 -19.58
N LEU A 171 7.74 -16.13 -19.85
CA LEU A 171 7.31 -17.07 -20.87
C LEU A 171 5.94 -17.68 -20.56
N LEU A 172 5.75 -18.21 -19.34
CA LEU A 172 4.47 -18.78 -18.94
C LEU A 172 3.34 -17.74 -19.00
N ASN A 173 3.60 -16.49 -18.61
CA ASN A 173 2.64 -15.40 -18.80
C ASN A 173 2.31 -15.13 -20.27
N SER A 174 3.30 -15.16 -21.18
CA SER A 174 3.03 -15.00 -22.61
C SER A 174 2.12 -16.11 -23.15
N PHE A 175 2.29 -17.36 -22.71
CA PHE A 175 1.39 -18.45 -23.09
C PHE A 175 -0.04 -18.26 -22.55
N LEU A 176 -0.19 -17.75 -21.33
CA LEU A 176 -1.51 -17.43 -20.78
C LEU A 176 -2.21 -16.32 -21.57
N ILE A 177 -1.48 -15.29 -21.99
CA ILE A 177 -2.00 -14.21 -22.84
C ILE A 177 -2.48 -14.79 -24.18
N GLU A 178 -1.63 -15.58 -24.84
CA GLU A 178 -1.96 -16.23 -26.10
C GLU A 178 -3.21 -17.12 -26.01
N LEU A 179 -3.29 -17.95 -24.96
CA LEU A 179 -4.45 -18.80 -24.69
C LEU A 179 -5.73 -17.97 -24.47
N THR A 180 -5.62 -16.89 -23.70
CA THR A 180 -6.75 -15.99 -23.41
C THR A 180 -7.25 -15.33 -24.70
N ASP A 181 -6.35 -14.85 -25.54
CA ASP A 181 -6.70 -14.13 -26.76
C ASP A 181 -7.23 -15.05 -27.86
N ARG A 182 -6.65 -16.24 -28.02
CA ARG A 182 -7.06 -17.24 -29.02
C ARG A 182 -8.39 -17.89 -28.68
N TYR A 183 -8.59 -18.31 -27.43
CA TYR A 183 -9.77 -19.08 -27.02
C TYR A 183 -10.82 -18.24 -26.27
N LYS A 184 -10.59 -16.93 -26.12
CA LYS A 184 -11.48 -15.98 -25.41
C LYS A 184 -11.85 -16.46 -24.00
N ILE A 185 -10.87 -17.00 -23.28
CA ILE A 185 -11.05 -17.57 -21.93
C ILE A 185 -11.47 -16.47 -20.96
N LYS A 186 -12.53 -16.73 -20.19
CA LYS A 186 -13.02 -15.85 -19.11
C LYS A 186 -12.84 -16.53 -17.76
N GLN A 187 -12.83 -15.74 -16.69
CA GLN A 187 -12.71 -16.25 -15.32
C GLN A 187 -13.78 -17.29 -14.96
N ALA A 188 -15.02 -17.11 -15.43
CA ALA A 188 -16.11 -18.06 -15.21
C ALA A 188 -15.82 -19.45 -15.81
N ASP A 189 -15.07 -19.50 -16.92
CA ASP A 189 -14.75 -20.75 -17.63
C ASP A 189 -13.74 -21.62 -16.87
N LEU A 190 -13.00 -21.03 -15.93
CA LEU A 190 -11.96 -21.71 -15.15
C LEU A 190 -12.56 -22.60 -14.04
N THR A 191 -13.87 -22.50 -13.81
CA THR A 191 -14.59 -23.44 -12.95
C THR A 191 -14.98 -24.67 -13.77
N LEU A 192 -14.23 -25.75 -13.60
CA LEU A 192 -14.46 -26.99 -14.35
C LEU A 192 -15.82 -27.60 -14.01
N GLN A 193 -16.61 -27.89 -15.05
CA GLN A 193 -17.93 -28.50 -14.98
C GLN A 193 -18.00 -29.74 -15.87
N LEU A 194 -18.92 -30.65 -15.55
CA LEU A 194 -19.22 -31.79 -16.42
C LEU A 194 -19.96 -31.29 -17.66
N LYS A 195 -19.56 -31.81 -18.83
CA LYS A 195 -20.17 -31.49 -20.11
C LYS A 195 -20.50 -32.78 -20.85
N HIS A 196 -21.53 -32.74 -21.67
CA HIS A 196 -21.85 -33.84 -22.58
C HIS A 196 -20.77 -33.99 -23.66
N GLU A 197 -20.26 -32.87 -24.17
CA GLU A 197 -19.21 -32.83 -25.18
C GLU A 197 -18.12 -31.85 -24.73
N TYR A 198 -16.87 -32.23 -25.01
CA TYR A 198 -15.70 -31.41 -24.73
C TYR A 198 -15.17 -30.82 -26.04
N THR A 199 -14.62 -29.62 -25.96
CA THR A 199 -14.10 -28.90 -27.12
C THR A 199 -12.61 -28.63 -26.99
N ASN A 200 -11.95 -28.23 -28.09
CA ASN A 200 -10.56 -27.76 -28.04
C ASN A 200 -10.37 -26.59 -27.06
N ARG A 201 -11.40 -25.76 -26.88
CA ARG A 201 -11.40 -24.69 -25.88
C ARG A 201 -11.34 -25.25 -24.44
N ASP A 202 -11.99 -26.38 -24.17
CA ASP A 202 -11.93 -27.02 -22.86
C ASP A 202 -10.53 -27.57 -22.56
N CYS A 203 -9.87 -28.17 -23.56
CA CYS A 203 -8.46 -28.56 -23.44
C CYS A 203 -7.56 -27.33 -23.19
N ALA A 204 -7.79 -26.22 -23.90
CA ALA A 204 -7.06 -24.97 -23.69
C ALA A 204 -7.25 -24.39 -22.27
N ILE A 205 -8.45 -24.55 -21.69
CA ILE A 205 -8.72 -24.19 -20.29
C ILE A 205 -7.89 -25.04 -19.32
N LEU A 206 -7.74 -26.34 -19.57
CA LEU A 206 -6.85 -27.19 -18.76
C LEU A 206 -5.40 -26.74 -18.82
N ILE A 207 -4.91 -26.44 -20.03
CA ILE A 207 -3.55 -25.91 -20.22
C ILE A 207 -3.38 -24.61 -19.42
N TYR A 208 -4.35 -23.69 -19.52
CA TYR A 208 -4.35 -22.45 -18.77
C TYR A 208 -4.26 -22.70 -17.26
N ILE A 209 -5.11 -23.58 -16.72
CA ILE A 209 -5.12 -23.90 -15.28
C ILE A 209 -3.77 -24.47 -14.84
N SER A 210 -3.20 -25.41 -15.59
CA SER A 210 -1.91 -26.03 -15.26
C SER A 210 -0.78 -25.00 -15.18
N ILE A 211 -0.69 -24.09 -16.16
CA ILE A 211 0.31 -23.01 -16.15
C ILE A 211 0.14 -22.12 -14.90
N VAL A 212 -1.11 -21.78 -14.55
CA VAL A 212 -1.39 -20.97 -13.36
C VAL A 212 -0.95 -21.69 -12.07
N GLU A 213 -1.14 -23.00 -11.96
CA GLU A 213 -0.67 -23.76 -10.79
C GLU A 213 0.85 -23.74 -10.64
N ILE A 214 1.59 -23.82 -11.76
CA ILE A 214 3.05 -23.68 -11.77
C ILE A 214 3.44 -22.28 -11.31
N LEU A 215 2.81 -21.23 -11.86
CA LEU A 215 3.07 -19.84 -11.46
C LEU A 215 2.79 -19.58 -9.97
N ASP A 216 1.69 -20.14 -9.44
CA ASP A 216 1.34 -20.06 -8.03
C ASP A 216 2.40 -20.74 -7.14
N HIS A 217 2.92 -21.91 -7.56
CA HIS A 217 4.01 -22.59 -6.86
C HIS A 217 5.28 -21.74 -6.89
N THR A 218 5.66 -21.24 -8.07
CA THR A 218 6.86 -20.40 -8.22
C THR A 218 6.77 -19.13 -7.38
N TYR A 219 5.61 -18.49 -7.29
CA TYR A 219 5.42 -17.34 -6.42
C TYR A 219 5.59 -17.67 -4.94
N LYS A 220 5.03 -18.79 -4.47
CA LYS A 220 5.14 -19.19 -3.06
C LYS A 220 6.57 -19.53 -2.65
N SER A 221 7.31 -20.22 -3.52
CA SER A 221 8.63 -20.75 -3.20
C SER A 221 9.78 -19.81 -3.59
N PHE A 222 9.60 -18.96 -4.60
CA PHE A 222 10.69 -18.25 -5.28
C PHE A 222 10.41 -16.76 -5.54
N LYS A 223 9.57 -16.14 -4.70
CA LYS A 223 9.10 -14.75 -4.84
C LYS A 223 10.19 -13.73 -5.18
N ARG A 224 11.38 -13.82 -4.55
CA ARG A 224 12.50 -12.90 -4.74
C ARG A 224 13.08 -12.88 -6.17
N TYR A 225 12.80 -13.92 -6.95
CA TYR A 225 13.33 -14.12 -8.30
C TYR A 225 12.33 -13.79 -9.40
N LEU A 226 11.11 -13.40 -9.04
CA LEU A 226 10.03 -13.12 -9.98
C LEU A 226 10.01 -11.65 -10.41
N ASP A 227 9.63 -11.46 -11.67
CA ASP A 227 9.20 -10.16 -12.17
C ASP A 227 7.83 -9.78 -11.59
N LEU A 228 7.82 -8.93 -10.56
CA LEU A 228 6.60 -8.54 -9.85
C LEU A 228 5.72 -7.54 -10.64
N SER A 229 6.20 -7.01 -11.76
CA SER A 229 5.43 -6.09 -12.61
C SER A 229 4.37 -6.81 -13.46
N LEU A 230 4.50 -8.12 -13.65
CA LEU A 230 3.57 -8.92 -14.44
C LEU A 230 2.23 -9.10 -13.73
N ASN A 231 1.18 -9.32 -14.52
CA ASN A 231 -0.17 -9.54 -14.02
C ASN A 231 -0.33 -10.96 -13.45
N ILE A 232 -1.06 -11.08 -12.35
CA ILE A 232 -1.50 -12.35 -11.79
C ILE A 232 -2.64 -12.92 -12.64
N PRO A 233 -2.57 -14.20 -13.02
CA PRO A 233 -3.65 -14.87 -13.77
C PRO A 233 -4.97 -15.00 -12.99
N PHE A 234 -6.10 -15.05 -13.71
CA PHE A 234 -7.45 -15.01 -13.13
C PHE A 234 -7.79 -16.15 -12.16
N SER A 235 -7.32 -17.37 -12.45
CA SER A 235 -7.59 -18.56 -11.62
C SER A 235 -6.62 -18.73 -10.46
N SER A 236 -5.67 -17.81 -10.28
CA SER A 236 -4.65 -17.95 -9.25
C SER A 236 -5.28 -18.11 -7.87
N LYS A 237 -4.82 -19.14 -7.13
CA LYS A 237 -5.21 -19.38 -5.74
C LYS A 237 -4.78 -18.21 -4.85
N LEU A 238 -3.83 -17.38 -5.29
CA LEU A 238 -3.40 -16.18 -4.56
C LEU A 238 -4.56 -15.16 -4.44
N ILE A 239 -5.30 -14.92 -5.52
CA ILE A 239 -6.44 -13.99 -5.53
C ILE A 239 -7.65 -14.58 -4.82
N ASN A 240 -7.89 -15.90 -4.99
CA ASN A 240 -9.12 -16.55 -4.53
C ASN A 240 -9.11 -17.01 -3.05
N ASN A 241 -7.96 -17.25 -2.42
CA ASN A 241 -7.87 -17.84 -1.06
C ASN A 241 -8.10 -16.89 0.12
N THR A 242 -8.62 -15.70 -0.15
CA THR A 242 -8.64 -14.66 0.85
C THR A 242 -10.07 -14.22 1.05
N ASN A 243 -10.62 -14.52 2.23
CA ASN A 243 -11.88 -13.93 2.74
C ASN A 243 -11.74 -12.40 2.93
N PHE A 244 -11.13 -11.67 1.99
CA PHE A 244 -11.01 -10.22 1.97
C PHE A 244 -12.41 -9.64 2.02
N ILE A 245 -13.34 -9.97 1.11
CA ILE A 245 -14.73 -9.41 1.10
C ILE A 245 -15.36 -9.33 2.48
N THR A 246 -15.54 -10.47 3.16
CA THR A 246 -16.23 -10.51 4.46
C THR A 246 -15.49 -9.72 5.52
N LYS A 247 -14.16 -9.83 5.56
CA LYS A 247 -13.33 -9.14 6.56
C LYS A 247 -13.18 -7.65 6.27
N THR A 248 -13.10 -7.25 5.01
CA THR A 248 -13.06 -5.85 4.56
C THR A 248 -14.37 -5.17 4.93
N ARG A 249 -15.52 -5.81 4.68
CA ARG A 249 -16.83 -5.31 5.13
C ARG A 249 -16.93 -5.19 6.65
N LEU A 250 -16.31 -6.10 7.41
CA LEU A 250 -16.25 -5.99 8.87
C LEU A 250 -15.38 -4.81 9.32
N ILE A 251 -14.26 -4.55 8.65
CA ILE A 251 -13.42 -3.37 8.91
C ILE A 251 -14.19 -2.09 8.59
N GLU A 252 -14.85 -2.02 7.44
CA GLU A 252 -15.68 -0.88 7.01
C GLU A 252 -16.79 -0.56 8.03
N ARG A 253 -17.56 -1.57 8.46
CA ARG A 253 -18.58 -1.39 9.51
C ARG A 253 -17.99 -0.84 10.81
N LYS A 254 -16.81 -1.33 11.18
CA LYS A 254 -16.16 -0.91 12.41
C LYS A 254 -15.64 0.52 12.30
N LEU A 255 -15.02 0.87 11.18
CA LEU A 255 -14.53 2.21 10.88
C LEU A 255 -15.67 3.23 10.90
N ASN A 256 -16.81 2.90 10.28
CA ASN A 256 -17.99 3.77 10.26
C ASN A 256 -18.63 3.96 11.64
N ALA A 257 -18.40 3.03 12.58
CA ALA A 257 -18.85 3.15 13.97
C ALA A 257 -17.89 3.97 14.86
N LEU A 258 -16.72 4.37 14.35
CA LEU A 258 -15.77 5.19 15.10
C LEU A 258 -16.16 6.67 15.04
N THR A 259 -15.95 7.38 16.14
CA THR A 259 -15.96 8.84 16.20
C THR A 259 -14.56 9.34 15.86
N VAL A 260 -14.25 9.41 14.57
CA VAL A 260 -13.00 9.94 14.02
C VAL A 260 -13.37 10.90 12.89
N ASP A 261 -12.42 11.77 12.54
CA ASP A 261 -12.56 12.71 11.43
C ASP A 261 -13.07 12.04 10.14
N GLU A 262 -14.03 12.71 9.48
CA GLU A 262 -14.72 12.16 8.31
C GLU A 262 -13.81 12.07 7.09
N GLU A 263 -12.86 13.00 6.92
CA GLU A 263 -11.89 12.94 5.83
C GLU A 263 -10.98 11.71 5.96
N LEU A 264 -10.49 11.45 7.18
CA LEU A 264 -9.73 10.23 7.47
C LEU A 264 -10.55 8.95 7.22
N LYS A 265 -11.84 8.94 7.56
CA LYS A 265 -12.74 7.82 7.24
C LYS A 265 -12.87 7.63 5.74
N ASP A 266 -13.04 8.71 4.99
CA ASP A 266 -13.20 8.66 3.54
C ASP A 266 -11.95 8.14 2.84
N ILE A 267 -10.76 8.58 3.27
CA ILE A 267 -9.47 8.07 2.79
C ILE A 267 -9.37 6.55 3.03
N LEU A 268 -9.69 6.10 4.24
CA LEU A 268 -9.64 4.68 4.59
C LEU A 268 -10.71 3.87 3.85
N ASN A 269 -11.94 4.37 3.74
CA ASN A 269 -13.02 3.73 3.02
C ASN A 269 -12.73 3.66 1.51
N ALA A 270 -12.09 4.68 0.93
CA ALA A 270 -11.61 4.64 -0.45
C ALA A 270 -10.59 3.51 -0.65
N GLU A 271 -9.66 3.34 0.29
CA GLU A 271 -8.69 2.25 0.23
C GLU A 271 -9.33 0.87 0.42
N LEU A 272 -10.28 0.73 1.35
CA LEU A 272 -11.05 -0.52 1.51
C LEU A 272 -11.84 -0.84 0.22
N LYS A 273 -12.42 0.17 -0.44
CA LYS A 273 -13.06 0.03 -1.75
C LYS A 273 -12.05 -0.38 -2.81
N ASN A 274 -10.82 0.13 -2.80
CA ASN A 274 -9.75 -0.32 -3.70
C ASN A 274 -9.38 -1.79 -3.44
N ILE A 275 -9.31 -2.23 -2.19
CA ILE A 275 -9.09 -3.65 -1.82
C ILE A 275 -10.26 -4.54 -2.26
N LEU A 276 -11.50 -4.05 -2.22
CA LEU A 276 -12.66 -4.77 -2.74
C LEU A 276 -12.67 -4.80 -4.27
N LYS A 277 -12.36 -3.68 -4.92
CA LYS A 277 -12.19 -3.59 -6.38
C LYS A 277 -11.08 -4.51 -6.82
N PHE A 278 -9.96 -4.56 -6.10
CA PHE A 278 -8.85 -5.47 -6.33
C PHE A 278 -9.32 -6.92 -6.52
N GLN A 279 -10.29 -7.42 -5.75
CA GLN A 279 -10.80 -8.78 -5.99
C GLN A 279 -11.61 -8.93 -7.28
N ASN A 280 -12.18 -7.83 -7.78
CA ASN A 280 -12.99 -7.78 -8.99
C ASN A 280 -12.19 -7.35 -10.23
N THR A 281 -11.01 -6.73 -10.06
CA THR A 281 -10.20 -6.21 -11.16
C THR A 281 -9.50 -7.35 -11.89
N LYS A 282 -9.55 -7.29 -13.22
CA LYS A 282 -9.05 -8.34 -14.12
C LYS A 282 -7.56 -8.22 -14.46
N ARG A 283 -6.86 -7.20 -13.99
CA ARG A 283 -5.46 -6.95 -14.31
C ARG A 283 -4.78 -6.39 -13.07
N ILE A 284 -4.13 -7.27 -12.34
CA ILE A 284 -3.51 -6.98 -11.06
C ILE A 284 -2.08 -7.45 -11.16
N SER A 285 -1.10 -6.61 -10.87
CA SER A 285 0.29 -7.04 -10.83
C SER A 285 0.63 -7.79 -9.53
N TYR A 286 1.68 -8.60 -9.53
CA TYR A 286 2.20 -9.20 -8.30
C TYR A 286 2.62 -8.14 -7.26
N ASN A 287 3.11 -6.98 -7.72
CA ASN A 287 3.38 -5.81 -6.87
C ASN A 287 2.11 -5.31 -6.17
N ASP A 288 1.01 -5.13 -6.92
CA ASP A 288 -0.27 -4.71 -6.35
C ASP A 288 -0.77 -5.72 -5.32
N TYR A 289 -0.73 -7.02 -5.65
CA TYR A 289 -1.13 -8.08 -4.73
C TYR A 289 -0.30 -8.07 -3.45
N GLN A 290 1.02 -7.89 -3.54
CA GLN A 290 1.89 -7.79 -2.38
C GLN A 290 1.52 -6.59 -1.51
N TYR A 291 1.34 -5.41 -2.12
CA TYR A 291 0.96 -4.20 -1.40
C TYR A 291 -0.38 -4.38 -0.68
N TYR A 292 -1.45 -4.69 -1.42
CA TYR A 292 -2.79 -4.81 -0.84
C TYR A 292 -2.90 -5.96 0.17
N THR A 293 -2.18 -7.06 -0.02
CA THR A 293 -2.13 -8.14 0.97
C THR A 293 -1.49 -7.70 2.28
N VAL A 294 -0.40 -6.93 2.24
CA VAL A 294 0.26 -6.39 3.43
C VAL A 294 -0.65 -5.38 4.11
N VAL A 295 -1.15 -4.38 3.37
CA VAL A 295 -2.04 -3.34 3.89
C VAL A 295 -3.27 -3.96 4.54
N PHE A 296 -3.97 -4.86 3.84
CA PHE A 296 -5.15 -5.52 4.41
C PHE A 296 -4.81 -6.36 5.64
N LYS A 297 -3.72 -7.14 5.64
CA LYS A 297 -3.33 -7.93 6.82
C LYS A 297 -3.08 -7.01 8.02
N SER A 298 -2.45 -5.87 7.80
CA SER A 298 -2.22 -4.82 8.78
C SER A 298 -3.52 -4.23 9.30
N LEU A 299 -4.38 -3.71 8.41
CA LEU A 299 -5.69 -3.15 8.77
C LEU A 299 -6.56 -4.17 9.52
N LYS A 300 -6.63 -5.41 9.04
CA LYS A 300 -7.33 -6.50 9.70
C LYS A 300 -6.78 -6.74 11.11
N ARG A 301 -5.45 -6.78 11.27
CA ARG A 301 -4.81 -6.99 12.59
C ARG A 301 -5.14 -5.85 13.55
N PHE A 302 -5.15 -4.61 13.07
CA PHE A 302 -5.39 -3.43 13.88
C PHE A 302 -6.87 -3.27 14.24
N PHE A 303 -7.75 -3.22 13.24
CA PHE A 303 -9.17 -2.98 13.45
C PHE A 303 -9.89 -4.18 14.04
N LEU A 304 -9.64 -5.42 13.61
CA LEU A 304 -10.45 -6.56 14.07
C LEU A 304 -10.02 -7.14 15.42
N LYS A 305 -8.77 -6.90 15.89
CA LYS A 305 -8.30 -7.43 17.18
C LYS A 305 -8.54 -6.51 18.38
N ARG A 306 -8.79 -5.22 18.15
CA ARG A 306 -8.98 -4.21 19.21
C ARG A 306 -10.47 -3.96 19.47
N LYS A 307 -10.86 -3.43 20.61
CA LYS A 307 -12.24 -2.97 20.83
C LYS A 307 -12.44 -1.58 20.20
N ILE A 308 -13.69 -1.19 19.89
CA ILE A 308 -14.00 0.13 19.34
C ILE A 308 -13.49 1.25 20.26
N LYS A 309 -13.71 1.11 21.58
CA LYS A 309 -13.26 2.08 22.59
C LYS A 309 -11.74 2.26 22.68
N GLU A 310 -10.95 1.37 22.09
CA GLU A 310 -9.48 1.42 22.11
C GLU A 310 -8.90 2.11 20.87
N LEU A 311 -9.76 2.45 19.90
CA LEU A 311 -9.40 3.06 18.63
C LEU A 311 -9.77 4.55 18.67
N ASP A 312 -8.76 5.39 18.76
CA ASP A 312 -8.87 6.84 18.56
C ASP A 312 -8.14 7.26 17.27
N GLN A 313 -8.35 8.50 16.85
CA GLN A 313 -7.78 9.05 15.62
C GLN A 313 -6.25 9.01 15.63
N GLU A 314 -5.63 9.41 16.74
CA GLU A 314 -4.17 9.46 16.89
C GLU A 314 -3.53 8.06 16.74
N LYS A 315 -4.12 7.03 17.35
CA LYS A 315 -3.65 5.64 17.19
C LYS A 315 -3.83 5.14 15.78
N ILE A 316 -4.91 5.53 15.09
CA ILE A 316 -5.12 5.16 13.68
C ILE A 316 -4.04 5.80 12.82
N VAL A 317 -3.84 7.11 12.93
CA VAL A 317 -2.83 7.86 12.18
C VAL A 317 -1.44 7.28 12.43
N THR A 318 -1.05 7.13 13.70
CA THR A 318 0.23 6.54 14.09
C THR A 318 0.42 5.14 13.51
N TYR A 319 -0.64 4.33 13.52
CA TYR A 319 -0.59 2.99 12.96
C TYR A 319 -0.41 3.00 11.44
N LEU A 320 -1.15 3.85 10.71
CA LEU A 320 -1.02 4.00 9.26
C LEU A 320 0.38 4.45 8.85
N ILE A 321 1.00 5.36 9.61
CA ILE A 321 2.39 5.76 9.42
C ILE A 321 3.33 4.57 9.66
N SER A 322 3.14 3.83 10.75
CA SER A 322 3.99 2.68 11.10
C SER A 322 3.97 1.55 10.06
N ILE A 323 2.89 1.41 9.29
CA ILE A 323 2.78 0.41 8.22
C ILE A 323 3.16 0.96 6.84
N ASN A 324 3.68 2.19 6.77
CA ASN A 324 4.03 2.89 5.54
C ASN A 324 2.86 2.97 4.55
N PHE A 325 1.70 3.48 4.99
CA PHE A 325 0.49 3.55 4.19
C PHE A 325 0.68 4.47 2.96
N LYS A 326 0.81 3.87 1.77
CA LYS A 326 1.15 4.57 0.52
C LYS A 326 -0.07 5.17 -0.18
N ASN A 327 -0.80 6.04 0.51
CA ASN A 327 -1.95 6.75 -0.06
C ASN A 327 -1.66 8.26 -0.13
N LYS A 328 -1.85 8.87 -1.31
CA LYS A 328 -1.56 10.29 -1.51
C LYS A 328 -2.48 11.17 -0.66
N SER A 329 -3.78 10.92 -0.67
CA SER A 329 -4.75 11.67 0.13
C SER A 329 -4.45 11.58 1.61
N PHE A 330 -3.95 10.44 2.10
CA PHE A 330 -3.48 10.34 3.48
C PHE A 330 -2.26 11.21 3.78
N PHE A 331 -1.31 11.31 2.84
CA PHE A 331 -0.16 12.20 3.01
C PHE A 331 -0.58 13.67 3.02
N ASP A 332 -1.48 14.05 2.11
CA ASP A 332 -2.02 15.42 2.03
C ASP A 332 -2.78 15.76 3.33
N TYR A 333 -3.63 14.85 3.84
CA TYR A 333 -4.31 14.96 5.13
C TYR A 333 -3.34 15.20 6.31
N LEU A 334 -2.22 14.49 6.35
CA LEU A 334 -1.22 14.69 7.41
C LEU A 334 -0.58 16.08 7.34
N ILE A 335 -0.26 16.54 6.13
CA ILE A 335 0.29 17.88 5.92
C ILE A 335 -0.72 18.94 6.37
N GLU A 336 -1.96 18.84 5.94
CA GLU A 336 -3.01 19.81 6.30
C GLU A 336 -3.27 19.83 7.82
N SER A 337 -3.27 18.67 8.46
CA SER A 337 -3.38 18.58 9.93
C SER A 337 -2.21 19.26 10.64
N ILE A 338 -0.97 19.12 10.14
CA ILE A 338 0.20 19.78 10.72
C ILE A 338 0.15 21.29 10.47
N ILE A 339 -0.24 21.73 9.27
CA ILE A 339 -0.38 23.15 8.93
C ILE A 339 -1.45 23.80 9.82
N SER A 340 -2.62 23.18 9.96
CA SER A 340 -3.70 23.71 10.79
C SER A 340 -3.25 23.86 12.24
N ALA A 341 -2.59 22.84 12.81
CA ALA A 341 -2.08 22.88 14.18
C ALA A 341 -0.93 23.89 14.36
N SER A 342 -0.10 24.09 13.32
CA SER A 342 0.96 25.11 13.33
C SER A 342 0.37 26.53 13.32
N ASN A 343 -0.73 26.74 12.57
CA ASN A 343 -1.38 28.04 12.48
C ASN A 343 -2.05 28.50 13.78
N ASP A 344 -2.30 27.59 14.72
CA ASP A 344 -2.82 27.92 16.05
C ASP A 344 -1.81 28.72 16.90
N PHE A 345 -0.52 28.68 16.56
CA PHE A 345 0.52 29.48 17.19
C PHE A 345 0.66 30.82 16.45
N GLU A 346 0.65 31.95 17.16
CA GLU A 346 0.79 33.27 16.55
C GLU A 346 2.27 33.59 16.23
N GLU A 347 3.18 33.17 17.11
CA GLU A 347 4.61 33.47 16.98
C GLU A 347 5.35 32.46 16.10
N LEU A 348 6.27 32.96 15.25
CA LEU A 348 7.06 32.11 14.36
C LEU A 348 7.98 31.15 15.14
N GLU A 349 8.45 31.56 16.31
CA GLU A 349 9.33 30.75 17.16
C GLU A 349 8.57 29.55 17.75
N GLU A 350 7.32 29.76 18.19
CA GLU A 350 6.43 28.69 18.66
C GLU A 350 6.08 27.71 17.54
N ARG A 351 5.79 28.22 16.34
CA ARG A 351 5.59 27.38 15.14
C ARG A 351 6.80 26.53 14.82
N ASN A 352 8.00 27.13 14.85
CA ASN A 352 9.24 26.41 14.59
C ASN A 352 9.46 25.30 15.62
N ASN A 353 9.26 25.60 16.91
CA ASN A 353 9.35 24.62 17.99
C ASN A 353 8.34 23.48 17.81
N PHE A 354 7.10 23.77 17.44
CA PHE A 354 6.07 22.76 17.15
C PHE A 354 6.51 21.81 16.02
N LEU A 355 7.01 22.35 14.90
CA LEU A 355 7.49 21.54 13.78
C LEU A 355 8.71 20.70 14.15
N GLN A 356 9.64 21.22 14.95
CA GLN A 356 10.79 20.46 15.47
C GLN A 356 10.35 19.29 16.38
N VAL A 357 9.33 19.51 17.23
CA VAL A 357 8.73 18.43 18.03
C VAL A 357 8.11 17.37 17.12
N LYS A 358 7.39 17.77 16.06
CA LYS A 358 6.81 16.83 15.08
C LYS A 358 7.88 16.03 14.34
N THR A 359 8.99 16.65 13.95
CA THR A 359 10.14 15.96 13.36
C THR A 359 10.64 14.85 14.29
N LYS A 360 10.85 15.18 15.56
CA LYS A 360 11.29 14.21 16.58
C LYS A 360 10.27 13.08 16.77
N GLU A 361 8.98 13.39 16.80
CA GLU A 361 7.93 12.36 16.89
C GLU A 361 8.02 11.36 15.72
N PHE A 362 8.15 11.85 14.48
CA PHE A 362 8.22 10.98 13.30
C PHE A 362 9.53 10.18 13.22
N GLU A 363 10.66 10.75 13.62
CA GLU A 363 11.94 10.01 13.72
C GLU A 363 11.89 8.86 14.72
N GLN A 364 11.12 9.02 15.80
CA GLN A 364 10.96 8.01 16.84
C GLN A 364 9.95 6.91 16.48
N LEU A 365 9.13 7.10 15.45
CA LEU A 365 8.17 6.09 15.02
C LEU A 365 8.88 4.89 14.38
N LYS A 366 8.74 3.74 15.02
CA LYS A 366 9.22 2.46 14.46
C LYS A 366 8.34 2.02 13.29
N VAL A 367 8.94 1.90 12.11
CA VAL A 367 8.30 1.27 10.95
C VAL A 367 8.18 -0.23 11.21
N LEU A 368 6.94 -0.74 11.25
CA LEU A 368 6.64 -2.16 11.51
C LEU A 368 6.89 -3.06 10.31
N THR A 369 7.03 -2.50 9.10
CA THR A 369 7.27 -3.27 7.88
C THR A 369 8.78 -3.45 7.64
N SER A 370 9.27 -4.65 7.92
CA SER A 370 10.57 -5.15 7.45
C SER A 370 10.46 -5.57 5.98
N GLY A 371 10.77 -4.66 5.08
CA GLY A 371 10.89 -4.95 3.65
C GLY A 371 11.70 -3.86 2.97
N ASP A 372 12.84 -4.25 2.40
CA ASP A 372 13.88 -3.43 1.76
C ASP A 372 13.35 -2.39 0.74
N GLN A 373 12.86 -1.26 1.23
CA GLN A 373 12.64 -0.05 0.43
C GLN A 373 13.05 1.17 1.23
N GLU A 374 14.37 1.28 1.46
CA GLU A 374 15.03 2.41 2.14
C GLU A 374 14.80 3.77 1.46
N ASN A 375 14.29 3.82 0.23
CA ASN A 375 14.28 5.06 -0.56
C ASN A 375 12.93 5.82 -0.62
N CYS A 376 11.83 5.33 -0.03
CA CYS A 376 10.51 6.01 -0.14
C CYS A 376 9.52 5.64 0.99
N SER A 377 9.95 5.71 2.25
CA SER A 377 9.01 5.63 3.38
C SER A 377 8.18 6.92 3.48
N LEU A 378 6.91 6.80 3.86
CA LEU A 378 6.03 7.92 4.18
C LEU A 378 6.70 8.85 5.20
N ILE A 379 7.40 8.27 6.17
CA ILE A 379 8.18 9.00 7.17
C ILE A 379 9.26 9.87 6.50
N ASN A 380 10.06 9.33 5.59
CA ASN A 380 11.09 10.12 4.90
C ASN A 380 10.46 11.30 4.11
N LYS A 381 9.28 11.09 3.50
CA LYS A 381 8.57 12.17 2.80
C LYS A 381 8.09 13.25 3.77
N LEU A 382 7.55 12.86 4.93
CA LEU A 382 7.12 13.79 5.97
C LEU A 382 8.31 14.56 6.56
N LEU A 383 9.42 13.88 6.87
CA LEU A 383 10.64 14.50 7.39
C LEU A 383 11.25 15.47 6.38
N ASN A 384 11.30 15.12 5.09
CA ASN A 384 11.77 16.02 4.05
C ASN A 384 10.87 17.26 3.92
N TRP A 385 9.55 17.08 3.98
CA TRP A 385 8.62 18.20 3.94
C TRP A 385 8.79 19.11 5.17
N LEU A 386 8.88 18.53 6.38
CA LEU A 386 9.13 19.28 7.62
C LEU A 386 10.44 20.05 7.58
N ALA A 387 11.51 19.46 7.04
CA ALA A 387 12.80 20.13 6.93
C ALA A 387 12.74 21.36 6.00
N LEU A 388 11.94 21.30 4.93
CA LEU A 388 11.71 22.45 4.05
C LEU A 388 10.89 23.54 4.76
N GLU A 389 9.87 23.14 5.51
CA GLU A 389 9.00 24.07 6.24
C GLU A 389 9.76 24.77 7.38
N ILE A 390 10.54 24.04 8.18
CA ILE A 390 11.41 24.58 9.22
C ILE A 390 12.39 25.59 8.62
N LYS A 391 13.05 25.23 7.51
CA LYS A 391 13.98 26.13 6.82
C LYS A 391 13.30 27.41 6.34
N HIS A 392 12.05 27.32 5.89
CA HIS A 392 11.27 28.49 5.48
C HIS A 392 10.98 29.41 6.68
N ILE A 393 10.48 28.87 7.79
CA ILE A 393 10.20 29.64 9.01
C ILE A 393 11.48 30.26 9.60
N GLU A 394 12.59 29.52 9.62
CA GLU A 394 13.89 30.04 10.06
C GLU A 394 14.35 31.23 9.19
N SER A 395 14.14 31.15 7.88
CA SER A 395 14.46 32.27 6.97
C SER A 395 13.60 33.52 7.24
N ASP A 396 12.34 33.33 7.61
CA ASP A 396 11.43 34.43 7.97
C ASP A 396 11.79 35.05 9.33
N ILE A 397 12.19 34.23 10.31
CA ILE A 397 12.69 34.70 11.61
C ILE A 397 13.96 35.54 11.41
N ILE A 398 14.94 35.04 10.64
CA ILE A 398 16.18 35.77 10.33
C ILE A 398 15.87 37.09 9.62
N SER A 399 14.92 37.08 8.67
CA SER A 399 14.52 38.29 7.95
C SER A 399 13.88 39.33 8.87
N LYS A 400 13.00 38.92 9.80
CA LYS A 400 12.42 39.82 10.81
C LYS A 400 13.47 40.37 11.78
N GLN A 401 14.42 39.55 12.21
CA GLN A 401 15.52 39.99 13.06
C GLN A 401 16.43 41.00 12.33
N ASN A 402 16.71 40.76 11.05
CA ASN A 402 17.47 41.69 10.22
C ASN A 402 16.72 43.01 10.00
N GLN A 403 15.40 42.99 9.80
CA GLN A 403 14.58 44.22 9.74
C GLN A 403 14.61 45.00 11.06
N LEU A 404 14.50 44.32 12.21
CA LEU A 404 14.64 44.96 13.52
C LEU A 404 16.05 45.53 13.76
N ASN A 405 17.08 44.89 13.20
CA ASN A 405 18.45 45.36 13.27
C ASN A 405 18.73 46.52 12.30
N GLU A 406 18.08 46.58 11.13
CA GLU A 406 18.16 47.71 10.19
C GLU A 406 17.51 48.98 10.75
N PHE A 407 16.47 48.87 11.58
CA PHE A 407 15.94 50.01 12.36
C PHE A 407 16.89 50.48 13.47
N ASN A 408 17.94 49.73 13.79
CA ASN A 408 18.90 50.04 14.86
C ASN A 408 20.26 50.58 14.35
N THR A 409 20.47 50.72 13.04
CA THR A 409 21.78 51.12 12.48
C THR A 409 21.87 52.49 11.82
N ASP A 410 20.82 53.30 11.86
CA ASP A 410 20.95 54.76 11.70
C ASP A 410 20.13 55.46 12.79
N SER A 411 20.70 55.57 13.98
CA SER A 411 20.20 56.54 14.95
C SER A 411 20.24 57.92 14.27
N ILE A 412 19.07 58.49 14.00
CA ILE A 412 18.95 59.89 13.59
C ILE A 412 19.61 60.72 14.71
N LYS A 413 20.87 61.11 14.50
CA LYS A 413 21.61 61.91 15.46
C LYS A 413 21.01 63.31 15.43
N LEU A 414 20.41 63.72 16.54
CA LEU A 414 19.87 65.06 16.69
C LEU A 414 21.04 66.05 16.71
N ILE A 415 21.05 66.97 15.73
CA ILE A 415 22.06 68.02 15.64
C ILE A 415 21.65 69.16 16.58
N SER A 416 22.40 69.35 17.66
CA SER A 416 22.18 70.44 18.62
C SER A 416 23.01 71.68 18.26
N THR A 417 22.45 72.86 18.55
CA THR A 417 23.16 74.15 18.52
C THR A 417 24.06 74.36 19.74
N LEU A 418 23.87 73.55 20.79
CA LEU A 418 24.66 73.56 22.01
C LEU A 418 25.94 72.74 21.83
N ASN A 419 27.04 73.20 22.41
CA ASN A 419 28.26 72.40 22.47
C ASN A 419 28.15 71.32 23.57
N ILE A 420 29.09 70.38 23.59
CA ILE A 420 29.03 69.23 24.51
C ILE A 420 29.11 69.65 26.00
N ASN A 421 29.76 70.76 26.31
CA ASN A 421 29.88 71.27 27.68
C ASN A 421 28.53 71.85 28.14
N GLU A 422 27.84 72.54 27.24
CA GLU A 422 26.49 73.07 27.44
C GLU A 422 25.47 71.93 27.57
N ILE A 423 25.55 70.90 26.72
CA ILE A 423 24.68 69.71 26.79
C ILE A 423 24.90 68.96 28.12
N ALA A 424 26.17 68.76 28.52
CA ALA A 424 26.52 68.14 29.79
C ALA A 424 25.98 68.93 30.98
N LEU A 425 26.12 70.26 30.95
CA LEU A 425 25.61 71.14 32.01
C LEU A 425 24.08 71.15 32.07
N LEU A 426 23.40 71.19 30.92
CA LEU A 426 21.94 71.09 30.85
C LEU A 426 21.47 69.75 31.43
N PHE A 427 22.12 68.64 31.05
CA PHE A 427 21.79 67.33 31.58
C PHE A 427 22.04 67.22 33.09
N ARG A 428 23.10 67.87 33.60
CA ARG A 428 23.32 67.99 35.04
C ARG A 428 22.17 68.71 35.73
N LEU A 429 21.71 69.83 35.19
CA LEU A 429 20.55 70.57 35.74
C LEU A 429 19.28 69.72 35.75
N LEU A 430 19.00 68.98 34.66
CA LEU A 430 17.84 68.08 34.61
C LEU A 430 17.94 66.95 35.65
N ASN A 431 19.15 66.45 35.92
CA ASN A 431 19.37 65.47 36.98
C ASN A 431 19.24 66.08 38.39
N GLU A 432 19.71 67.30 38.61
CA GLU A 432 19.59 68.02 39.89
C GLU A 432 18.12 68.39 40.20
N LEU A 433 17.29 68.52 39.17
CA LEU A 433 15.84 68.70 39.28
C LEU A 433 15.07 67.36 39.41
N ASP A 434 15.79 66.24 39.57
CA ASP A 434 15.24 64.88 39.70
C ASP A 434 14.25 64.47 38.58
N ILE A 435 14.43 65.00 37.37
CA ILE A 435 13.62 64.61 36.20
C ILE A 435 13.87 63.15 35.81
N PHE A 436 15.05 62.61 36.14
CA PHE A 436 15.44 61.23 35.84
C PHE A 436 15.68 60.40 37.10
N GLU A 437 15.09 59.20 37.13
CA GLU A 437 15.31 58.17 38.16
C GLU A 437 16.82 57.83 38.31
N PRO A 438 17.35 57.69 39.53
CA PRO A 438 18.79 57.47 39.79
C PRO A 438 19.42 56.31 39.01
N GLU A 439 18.71 55.19 38.89
CA GLU A 439 19.19 53.97 38.22
C GLU A 439 19.33 54.13 36.69
N LYS A 440 18.59 55.07 36.10
CA LYS A 440 18.57 55.32 34.65
C LYS A 440 19.53 56.42 34.21
N ARG A 441 20.11 57.20 35.13
CA ARG A 441 21.01 58.34 34.81
C ARG A 441 22.22 57.94 33.97
N VAL A 442 22.81 56.77 34.24
CA VAL A 442 23.95 56.24 33.47
C VAL A 442 23.54 55.86 32.04
N ARG A 443 22.35 55.29 31.87
CA ARG A 443 21.80 54.93 30.55
C ARG A 443 21.43 56.17 29.73
N VAL A 444 20.86 57.20 30.36
CA VAL A 444 20.54 58.46 29.66
C VAL A 444 21.81 59.18 29.21
N ALA A 445 22.88 59.20 30.03
CA ALA A 445 24.16 59.76 29.62
C ALA A 445 24.79 58.99 28.43
N ALA A 446 24.65 57.66 28.41
CA ALA A 446 25.09 56.84 27.27
C ALA A 446 24.24 57.10 26.02
N TRP A 447 22.93 57.27 26.18
CA TRP A 447 21.99 57.61 25.10
C TRP A 447 22.29 58.98 24.49
N ILE A 448 22.56 60.02 25.31
CA ILE A 448 22.93 61.37 24.82
C ILE A 448 24.16 61.31 23.93
N LYS A 449 25.20 60.56 24.34
CA LYS A 449 26.42 60.37 23.52
C LYS A 449 26.12 59.71 22.18
N GLN A 450 25.22 58.72 22.17
CA GLN A 450 24.88 57.96 20.96
C GLN A 450 23.90 58.69 20.03
N SER A 451 23.12 59.64 20.57
CA SER A 451 21.96 60.22 19.89
C SER A 451 22.08 61.71 19.58
N ILE A 452 23.05 62.44 20.16
CA ILE A 452 23.20 63.90 19.94
C ILE A 452 24.58 64.22 19.37
N THR A 453 24.62 65.00 18.29
CA THR A 453 25.85 65.59 17.73
C THR A 453 25.80 67.12 17.81
N ASN A 454 26.96 67.77 17.86
CA ASN A 454 27.04 69.21 17.68
C ASN A 454 27.27 69.57 16.22
N LYS A 455 27.03 70.84 15.85
CA LYS A 455 27.29 71.36 14.49
C LYS A 455 28.72 71.13 13.98
N ASP A 456 29.70 70.98 14.87
CA ASP A 456 31.12 70.76 14.51
C ASP A 456 31.50 69.28 14.34
N ASN A 457 30.53 68.36 14.48
CA ASN A 457 30.65 66.92 14.23
C ASN A 457 31.82 66.21 14.96
N ARG A 458 32.20 66.70 16.15
CA ARG A 458 33.32 66.13 16.92
C ARG A 458 32.85 64.91 17.72
N ILE A 459 33.59 63.80 17.61
CA ILE A 459 33.34 62.58 18.37
C ILE A 459 33.85 62.79 19.80
N TYR A 460 32.95 62.76 20.79
CA TYR A 460 33.30 62.97 22.19
C TYR A 460 33.30 61.67 22.99
N SER A 461 34.25 61.52 23.91
CA SER A 461 34.29 60.38 24.84
C SER A 461 33.31 60.58 26.00
N GLN A 462 32.87 59.46 26.59
CA GLN A 462 31.98 59.48 27.76
C GLN A 462 32.64 60.12 28.99
N SER A 463 33.98 60.02 29.08
CA SER A 463 34.78 60.68 30.11
C SER A 463 34.78 62.21 29.96
N SER A 464 34.76 62.74 28.74
CA SER A 464 34.64 64.19 28.52
C SER A 464 33.26 64.72 28.93
N LEU A 465 32.17 64.04 28.56
CA LEU A 465 30.82 64.43 28.99
C LEU A 465 30.72 64.46 30.53
N ARG A 466 31.21 63.42 31.19
CA ARG A 466 31.21 63.33 32.66
C ARG A 466 32.06 64.43 33.31
N ASN A 467 33.27 64.70 32.83
CA ASN A 467 34.11 65.77 33.37
C ASN A 467 33.47 67.15 33.23
N ASN A 468 32.82 67.41 32.09
CA ASN A 468 32.17 68.69 31.82
C ASN A 468 30.88 68.90 32.62
N MET A 469 30.24 67.83 33.10
CA MET A 469 29.13 67.94 34.07
C MET A 469 29.63 68.51 35.40
N TYR A 470 30.77 68.01 35.92
CA TYR A 470 31.24 68.40 37.25
C TYR A 470 32.06 69.69 37.24
N ASN A 471 32.80 69.97 36.16
CA ASN A 471 33.66 71.15 36.01
C ASN A 471 33.30 71.96 34.74
N PRO A 472 32.12 72.59 34.67
CA PRO A 472 31.73 73.40 33.51
C PRO A 472 32.56 74.69 33.44
N SER A 473 32.90 75.14 32.22
CA SER A 473 33.53 76.46 32.02
C SER A 473 32.54 77.59 32.32
N THR A 474 33.04 78.72 32.82
CA THR A 474 32.23 79.93 33.09
C THR A 474 31.42 80.38 31.88
N ALA A 475 32.01 80.31 30.68
CA ALA A 475 31.32 80.61 29.42
C ALA A 475 30.13 79.67 29.14
N SER A 476 30.23 78.37 29.48
CA SER A 476 29.13 77.40 29.30
C SER A 476 28.00 77.66 30.30
N ILE A 477 28.33 78.06 31.54
CA ILE A 477 27.35 78.43 32.57
C ILE A 477 26.55 79.66 32.13
N ASP A 478 27.22 80.71 31.64
CA ASP A 478 26.54 81.94 31.21
C ASP A 478 25.63 81.70 30.00
N ARG A 479 26.04 80.82 29.07
CA ARG A 479 25.24 80.45 27.90
C ARG A 479 24.00 79.62 28.28
N ILE A 480 24.14 78.65 29.18
CA ILE A 480 23.01 77.88 29.69
C ILE A 480 22.07 78.74 30.54
N LYS A 481 22.57 79.70 31.33
CA LYS A 481 21.73 80.68 32.04
C LYS A 481 20.88 81.50 31.08
N LYS A 482 21.47 82.03 30.00
CA LYS A 482 20.74 82.75 28.95
C LYS A 482 19.68 81.87 28.30
N PHE A 483 20.04 80.62 27.96
CA PHE A 483 19.12 79.64 27.40
C PHE A 483 17.94 79.33 28.34
N ALA A 484 18.19 79.15 29.64
CA ALA A 484 17.14 78.90 30.62
C ALA A 484 16.18 80.11 30.79
N ILE A 485 16.70 81.34 30.73
CA ILE A 485 15.87 82.56 30.74
C ILE A 485 15.00 82.64 29.49
N GLU A 486 15.54 82.31 28.32
CA GLU A 486 14.81 82.28 27.06
C GLU A 486 13.75 81.16 27.03
N LEU A 487 14.08 79.98 27.56
CA LEU A 487 13.15 78.88 27.74
C LEU A 487 11.98 79.30 28.65
N LYS A 488 12.28 79.93 29.80
CA LYS A 488 11.26 80.46 30.70
C LYS A 488 10.35 81.47 29.99
N ARG A 489 10.91 82.46 29.30
CA ARG A 489 10.13 83.45 28.53
C ARG A 489 9.27 82.81 27.44
N THR A 490 9.72 81.70 26.87
CA THR A 490 8.95 80.97 25.85
C THR A 490 7.80 80.20 26.50
N ILE A 491 8.03 79.58 27.66
CA ILE A 491 6.98 78.93 28.45
C ILE A 491 5.94 79.94 28.92
N ASP A 492 6.38 81.09 29.45
CA ASP A 492 5.50 82.18 29.90
C ASP A 492 4.60 82.71 28.74
N ARG A 493 5.04 82.59 27.49
CA ARG A 493 4.25 82.94 26.28
C ARG A 493 3.31 81.82 25.81
N LEU A 494 3.50 80.59 26.25
CA LEU A 494 2.59 79.47 25.97
C LEU A 494 1.39 79.47 26.93
N ASP A 495 1.51 80.18 28.07
CA ASP A 495 0.45 80.39 29.06
C ASP A 495 -0.42 81.64 28.76
N GLU A 496 -0.04 82.46 27.76
CA GLU A 496 -0.88 83.52 27.14
C GLU A 496 -1.65 82.95 25.94
#